data_AF-A0A1V6S3R8-F1
#
_entry.id   AF-A0A1V6S3R8-F1
#
_cell.length_a   1.000
_cell.length_b   1.000
_cell.length_c   1.000
_cell.angle_alpha   90.00
_cell.angle_beta   90.00
_cell.angle_gamma   90.00
#
_symmetry.space_group_name_H-M   'P 1'
#
loop_
_entity.id
_entity.type
_entity.pdbx_description
1 polymer ?
#
loop_
_entity_poly.entity_id
_entity_poly.type
_entity_poly.pdbx_seq_one_letter_code
_entity_poly.pdbx_strand_id
1 'polypeptide(L)'
;MPRRNRSPPSGGGISRYEDFSVITRNSLLHALADNNKQLSNDNIEHLMQAYDSLSTFSDVNPALIRIAADPAIQAVIFSNGTKTMVSNSVLRSKDLLPHANVFQAIVTVDEIQQYKPSKASYEHLAKQTGQDPSEMNKLLAD
;
A
#
# COMPACT_ATOMS: atom_id res chain seq x y z
N MET A 1 -52.82 -0.56 17.77
CA MET A 1 -51.43 -0.56 18.29
C MET A 1 -50.58 0.42 17.49
N PRO A 2 -49.78 1.30 18.12
CA PRO A 2 -49.16 2.43 17.43
C PRO A 2 -47.85 2.04 16.73
N ARG A 3 -47.60 2.69 15.59
CA ARG A 3 -46.38 2.56 14.77
C ARG A 3 -45.16 3.03 15.56
N ARG A 4 -44.17 2.16 15.74
CA ARG A 4 -42.86 2.53 16.30
C ARG A 4 -42.11 3.40 15.29
N ASN A 5 -41.94 4.68 15.61
CA ASN A 5 -40.90 5.52 15.03
C ASN A 5 -39.55 4.87 15.34
N ARG A 6 -38.89 4.32 14.31
CA ARG A 6 -37.45 4.05 14.37
C ARG A 6 -36.76 5.27 13.79
N SER A 7 -36.16 6.07 14.66
CA SER A 7 -35.14 7.03 14.24
C SER A 7 -34.07 6.31 13.42
N PRO A 8 -33.55 6.88 12.34
CA PRO A 8 -32.44 6.27 11.62
C PRO A 8 -31.24 6.21 12.56
N PRO A 9 -30.44 5.13 12.54
CA PRO A 9 -29.18 5.14 13.24
C PRO A 9 -28.32 6.25 12.63
N SER A 10 -27.82 7.14 13.49
CA SER A 10 -26.79 8.11 13.14
C SER A 10 -25.51 7.36 12.75
N GLY A 11 -25.45 6.92 11.50
CA GLY A 11 -24.31 6.24 10.89
C GLY A 11 -23.19 7.23 10.59
N GLY A 12 -22.65 7.87 11.63
CA GLY A 12 -21.32 8.44 11.57
C GLY A 12 -20.34 7.27 11.62
N GLY A 13 -19.99 6.71 10.46
CA GLY A 13 -18.98 5.67 10.39
C GLY A 13 -17.68 6.19 11.00
N ILE A 14 -17.26 5.61 12.12
CA ILE A 14 -15.90 5.79 12.62
C ILE A 14 -15.02 5.17 11.54
N SER A 15 -14.39 5.99 10.71
CA SER A 15 -13.36 5.54 9.78
C SER A 15 -12.19 5.02 10.62
N ARG A 16 -12.20 3.73 10.93
CA ARG A 16 -11.15 3.06 11.67
C ARG A 16 -10.09 2.61 10.67
N TYR A 17 -8.84 2.97 10.93
CA TYR A 17 -7.71 2.39 10.21
C TYR A 17 -7.64 0.88 10.47
N GLU A 18 -7.47 0.12 9.39
CA GLU A 18 -7.14 -1.30 9.40
C GLU A 18 -5.93 -1.47 8.51
N ASP A 19 -5.01 -2.36 8.86
CA ASP A 19 -3.78 -2.61 8.11
C ASP A 19 -4.08 -3.02 6.66
N PHE A 20 -3.22 -2.63 5.73
CA PHE A 20 -3.46 -2.89 4.31
C PHE A 20 -3.50 -4.39 3.95
N SER A 21 -2.85 -5.24 4.75
CA SER A 21 -2.95 -6.70 4.63
C SER A 21 -4.38 -7.21 4.92
N VAL A 22 -5.03 -6.65 5.94
CA VAL A 22 -6.42 -6.95 6.30
C VAL A 22 -7.36 -6.45 5.21
N ILE A 23 -7.14 -5.23 4.71
CA ILE A 23 -7.93 -4.70 3.59
C ILE A 23 -7.79 -5.58 2.35
N THR A 24 -6.57 -6.01 2.02
CA THR A 24 -6.31 -6.90 0.87
C THR A 24 -7.02 -8.24 1.03
N ARG A 25 -6.93 -8.86 2.22
CA ARG A 25 -7.62 -10.13 2.52
C ARG A 25 -9.14 -9.99 2.42
N ASN A 26 -9.70 -8.94 3.01
CA ASN A 26 -11.14 -8.69 2.98
C ASN A 26 -11.63 -8.40 1.56
N SER A 27 -10.84 -7.67 0.76
CA SER A 27 -11.14 -7.40 -0.65
C SER A 27 -11.15 -8.69 -1.49
N LEU A 28 -10.19 -9.60 -1.25
CA LEU A 28 -10.19 -10.92 -1.88
C LEU A 28 -11.44 -11.73 -1.50
N LEU A 29 -11.78 -11.80 -0.20
CA LEU A 29 -12.98 -12.51 0.26
C LEU A 29 -14.26 -11.94 -0.33
N HIS A 30 -14.36 -10.60 -0.40
CA HIS A 30 -15.49 -9.92 -1.00
C HIS A 30 -15.61 -10.25 -2.49
N ALA A 31 -14.51 -10.15 -3.26
CA ALA A 31 -14.50 -10.49 -4.67
C ALA A 31 -14.89 -11.96 -4.94
N LEU A 32 -14.47 -12.89 -4.08
CA LEU A 32 -14.88 -14.30 -4.16
C LEU A 32 -16.38 -14.45 -3.95
N ALA A 33 -16.92 -13.79 -2.91
CA ALA A 33 -18.35 -13.83 -2.60
C ALA A 33 -19.21 -13.25 -3.74
N ASP A 34 -18.82 -12.09 -4.29
CA ASP A 34 -19.53 -11.45 -5.41
C ASP A 34 -19.56 -12.32 -6.67
N ASN A 35 -18.57 -13.19 -6.84
CA ASN A 35 -18.48 -14.13 -7.96
C ASN A 35 -19.00 -15.54 -7.62
N ASN A 36 -19.66 -15.73 -6.47
CA ASN A 36 -20.13 -17.02 -5.97
C ASN A 36 -19.02 -18.11 -5.97
N LYS A 37 -17.78 -17.70 -5.68
CA LYS A 37 -16.62 -18.58 -5.53
C LYS A 37 -16.30 -18.75 -4.06
N GLN A 38 -15.76 -19.91 -3.71
CA GLN A 38 -15.19 -20.16 -2.39
C GLN A 38 -13.83 -20.80 -2.58
N LEU A 39 -12.88 -20.39 -1.74
CA LEU A 39 -11.56 -20.99 -1.64
C LEU A 39 -11.40 -21.54 -0.23
N SER A 40 -10.59 -22.58 -0.08
CA SER A 40 -10.13 -23.01 1.23
C SER A 40 -9.28 -21.91 1.87
N ASN A 41 -9.19 -21.92 3.20
CA ASN A 41 -8.28 -21.03 3.91
C ASN A 41 -6.85 -21.16 3.39
N ASP A 42 -6.37 -22.38 3.11
CA ASP A 42 -5.03 -22.60 2.58
C ASP A 42 -4.79 -21.90 1.23
N ASN A 43 -5.79 -21.93 0.34
CA ASN A 43 -5.70 -21.23 -0.94
C ASN A 43 -5.74 -19.71 -0.78
N ILE A 44 -6.53 -19.20 0.18
CA ILE A 44 -6.55 -17.77 0.52
C ILE A 44 -5.17 -17.35 1.04
N GLU A 45 -4.58 -18.10 1.97
CA GLU A 45 -3.26 -17.81 2.51
C GLU A 45 -2.18 -17.90 1.42
N HIS A 46 -2.28 -18.85 0.48
CA HIS A 46 -1.38 -18.95 -0.66
C HIS A 46 -1.47 -17.71 -1.57
N LEU A 47 -2.68 -17.21 -1.85
CA LEU A 47 -2.87 -15.97 -2.62
C LEU A 47 -2.32 -14.74 -1.89
N MET A 48 -2.53 -14.65 -0.57
CA MET A 48 -1.98 -13.56 0.24
C MET A 48 -0.45 -13.58 0.23
N GLN A 49 0.18 -14.75 0.29
CA GLN A 49 1.63 -14.90 0.17
C GLN A 49 2.16 -14.53 -1.22
N ALA A 50 1.42 -14.87 -2.28
CA ALA A 50 1.77 -14.46 -3.64
C ALA A 50 1.72 -12.93 -3.80
N TYR A 51 0.74 -12.28 -3.15
CA TYR A 51 0.63 -10.81 -3.15
C TYR A 51 1.84 -10.12 -2.48
N ASP A 52 2.48 -10.77 -1.50
CA ASP A 52 3.71 -10.28 -0.87
C ASP A 52 4.96 -10.37 -1.77
N SER A 53 4.89 -11.08 -2.91
CA SER A 53 6.03 -11.38 -3.78
C SER A 53 5.76 -11.16 -5.27
N LEU A 54 5.01 -10.10 -5.58
CA LEU A 54 4.68 -9.72 -6.96
C LEU A 54 5.95 -9.52 -7.82
N SER A 55 5.89 -10.04 -9.05
CA SER A 55 6.86 -9.74 -10.10
C SER A 55 6.76 -8.28 -10.54
N THR A 56 7.88 -7.74 -11.00
CA THR A 56 7.91 -6.38 -11.55
C THR A 56 7.42 -6.35 -12.99
N PHE A 57 7.05 -5.16 -13.46
CA PHE A 57 6.89 -4.91 -14.89
C PHE A 57 8.27 -4.97 -15.59
N SER A 58 8.26 -5.31 -16.88
CA SER A 58 9.50 -5.56 -17.65
C SER A 58 10.42 -4.36 -17.77
N ASP A 59 9.90 -3.14 -17.59
CA ASP A 59 10.61 -1.87 -17.63
C ASP A 59 11.20 -1.44 -16.28
N VAL A 60 10.81 -2.07 -15.17
CA VAL A 60 11.28 -1.70 -13.83
C VAL A 60 12.79 -1.95 -13.69
N ASN A 61 13.28 -3.12 -14.09
CA ASN A 61 14.71 -3.46 -13.95
C ASN A 61 15.61 -2.48 -14.72
N PRO A 62 15.39 -2.20 -16.03
CA PRO A 62 16.20 -1.21 -16.74
C PRO A 62 16.05 0.21 -16.18
N ALA A 63 14.89 0.58 -15.64
CA ALA A 63 14.69 1.88 -14.99
C ALA A 63 15.49 1.99 -13.69
N LEU A 64 15.46 0.97 -12.82
CA LEU A 64 16.20 0.94 -11.56
C LEU A 64 17.72 0.96 -11.80
N ILE A 65 18.22 0.32 -12.87
CA ILE A 65 19.64 0.42 -13.26
C ILE A 65 20.01 1.86 -13.59
N ARG A 66 19.16 2.59 -14.35
CA ARG A 66 19.41 3.99 -14.69
C ARG A 66 19.36 4.90 -13.48
N ILE A 67 18.38 4.68 -12.59
CA ILE A 67 18.26 5.40 -11.33
C ILE A 67 19.49 5.17 -10.45
N ALA A 68 19.97 3.93 -10.34
CA ALA A 68 21.16 3.59 -9.56
C ALA A 68 22.45 4.24 -10.09
N ALA A 69 22.50 4.53 -11.39
CA ALA A 69 23.65 5.18 -12.03
C ALA A 69 23.69 6.69 -11.84
N ASP A 70 22.59 7.31 -11.42
CA ASP A 70 22.49 8.75 -11.20
C ASP A 70 22.48 9.09 -9.70
N PRO A 71 23.61 9.58 -9.13
CA PRO A 71 23.70 9.90 -7.72
C PRO A 71 22.85 11.11 -7.31
N ALA A 72 22.32 11.89 -8.26
CA ALA A 72 21.41 12.99 -7.96
C ALA A 72 19.99 12.50 -7.64
N ILE A 73 19.65 11.23 -7.94
CA ILE A 73 18.32 10.69 -7.73
C ILE A 73 18.24 9.98 -6.37
N GLN A 74 17.30 10.42 -5.54
CA GLN A 74 16.90 9.73 -4.33
C GLN A 74 15.71 8.81 -4.60
N ALA A 75 15.98 7.51 -4.80
CA ALA A 75 14.92 6.53 -5.01
C ALA A 75 14.28 6.10 -3.69
N VAL A 76 12.96 6.19 -3.60
CA VAL A 76 12.18 5.86 -2.39
C VAL A 76 10.95 5.06 -2.79
N ILE A 77 10.66 3.98 -2.06
CA ILE A 77 9.36 3.30 -2.18
C ILE A 77 8.40 3.99 -1.23
N PHE A 78 7.32 4.54 -1.77
CA PHE A 78 6.21 5.07 -0.99
C PHE A 78 4.98 4.19 -1.24
N SER A 79 4.40 3.55 -0.22
CA SER A 79 3.32 2.56 -0.43
C SER A 79 2.21 2.63 0.64
N ASN A 80 1.01 2.21 0.25
CA ASN A 80 -0.10 1.95 1.19
C ASN A 80 0.08 0.63 1.96
N GLY A 81 0.90 -0.29 1.44
CA GLY A 81 1.19 -1.56 2.09
C GLY A 81 1.87 -1.36 3.45
N THR A 82 1.76 -2.36 4.32
CA THR A 82 2.50 -2.35 5.60
C THR A 82 4.00 -2.48 5.34
N LYS A 83 4.81 -2.07 6.31
CA LYS A 83 6.27 -2.19 6.21
C LYS A 83 6.73 -3.61 5.90
N THR A 84 6.09 -4.60 6.51
CA THR A 84 6.37 -6.03 6.27
C THR A 84 6.03 -6.44 4.83
N MET A 85 4.85 -6.08 4.31
CA MET A 85 4.45 -6.43 2.95
C MET A 85 5.44 -5.88 1.93
N VAL A 86 5.76 -4.59 2.03
CA VAL A 86 6.63 -3.91 1.07
C VAL A 86 8.07 -4.43 1.17
N SER A 87 8.57 -4.64 2.39
CA SER A 87 9.91 -5.21 2.60
C SER A 87 10.00 -6.64 2.06
N ASN A 88 8.95 -7.46 2.24
CA ASN A 88 8.88 -8.79 1.65
C ASN A 88 8.94 -8.72 0.12
N SER A 89 8.20 -7.81 -0.51
CA SER A 89 8.22 -7.67 -1.97
C SER A 89 9.60 -7.29 -2.50
N VAL A 90 10.30 -6.36 -1.83
CA VAL A 90 11.65 -5.95 -2.24
C VAL A 90 12.68 -7.07 -2.03
N LEU A 91 12.60 -7.79 -0.91
CA LEU A 91 13.63 -8.76 -0.51
C LEU A 91 13.38 -10.19 -1.03
N ARG A 92 12.15 -10.51 -1.44
CA ARG A 92 11.77 -11.87 -1.88
C ARG A 92 11.44 -11.95 -3.36
N SER A 93 11.08 -10.83 -4.00
CA SER A 93 10.91 -10.82 -5.45
C SER A 93 12.26 -11.03 -6.12
N LYS A 94 12.33 -12.02 -7.02
CA LYS A 94 13.53 -12.29 -7.81
C LYS A 94 13.94 -11.09 -8.67
N ASP A 95 12.98 -10.25 -9.01
CA ASP A 95 13.19 -9.11 -9.90
C ASP A 95 13.68 -7.88 -9.13
N LEU A 96 13.17 -7.63 -7.91
CA LEU A 96 13.58 -6.48 -7.10
C LEU A 96 14.78 -6.73 -6.19
N LEU A 97 15.00 -7.97 -5.75
CA LEU A 97 16.10 -8.30 -4.83
C LEU A 97 17.47 -7.79 -5.31
N PRO A 98 17.85 -7.92 -6.61
CA PRO A 98 19.10 -7.37 -7.12
C PRO A 98 19.20 -5.84 -7.04
N HIS A 99 18.07 -5.14 -6.91
CA HIS A 99 17.96 -3.69 -6.87
C HIS A 99 17.59 -3.15 -5.49
N ALA A 100 17.57 -3.98 -4.45
CA ALA A 100 17.15 -3.57 -3.11
C ALA A 100 17.98 -2.38 -2.55
N ASN A 101 19.24 -2.28 -2.94
CA ASN A 101 20.16 -1.19 -2.56
C ASN A 101 19.91 0.14 -3.29
N VAL A 102 19.09 0.15 -4.35
CA VAL A 102 18.74 1.37 -5.08
C VAL A 102 17.83 2.25 -4.22
N PHE A 103 16.96 1.62 -3.42
CA PHE A 103 16.01 2.34 -2.57
C PHE A 103 16.67 2.82 -1.28
N GLN A 104 16.72 4.13 -1.09
CA GLN A 104 17.29 4.74 0.12
C GLN A 104 16.33 4.67 1.31
N ALA A 105 15.03 4.57 1.04
CA ALA A 105 14.00 4.41 2.06
C ALA A 105 12.78 3.65 1.54
N ILE A 106 12.11 2.97 2.47
CA ILE A 106 10.75 2.44 2.31
C ILE A 106 9.87 3.23 3.27
N VAL A 107 8.94 4.00 2.72
CA VAL A 107 7.98 4.82 3.46
C VAL A 107 6.59 4.22 3.30
N THR A 108 5.95 3.88 4.41
CA THR A 108 4.62 3.26 4.42
C THR A 108 3.63 4.11 5.20
N VAL A 109 2.42 4.24 4.68
CA VAL A 109 1.36 5.01 5.34
C VAL A 109 0.87 4.41 6.66
N ASP A 110 1.20 3.14 6.90
CA ASP A 110 0.90 2.41 8.12
C ASP A 110 1.42 3.13 9.38
N GLU A 111 2.56 3.83 9.27
CA GLU A 111 3.16 4.60 10.36
C GLU A 111 2.28 5.78 10.83
N ILE A 112 1.39 6.27 9.98
CA ILE A 112 0.48 7.39 10.26
C ILE A 112 -1.00 7.01 10.20
N GLN A 113 -1.29 5.76 9.88
CA GLN A 113 -2.65 5.22 9.80
C GLN A 113 -3.59 6.01 8.86
N GLN A 114 -3.03 6.58 7.78
CA GLN A 114 -3.79 7.35 6.80
C GLN A 114 -3.34 7.02 5.37
N TYR A 115 -4.21 6.33 4.64
CA TYR A 115 -3.96 5.94 3.26
C TYR A 115 -3.69 7.12 2.33
N LYS A 116 -2.93 6.89 1.26
CA LYS A 116 -2.93 7.79 0.10
C LYS A 116 -4.35 7.83 -0.50
N PRO A 117 -4.80 8.97 -1.07
CA PRO A 117 -4.04 10.21 -1.28
C PRO A 117 -4.20 11.23 -0.13
N SER A 118 -4.26 10.82 1.14
CA SER A 118 -4.38 11.79 2.25
C SER A 118 -3.19 12.74 2.29
N LYS A 119 -3.44 14.03 2.58
CA LYS A 119 -2.37 15.02 2.73
C LYS A 119 -1.31 14.59 3.75
N ALA A 120 -1.74 14.01 4.88
CA ALA A 120 -0.85 13.52 5.92
C ALA A 120 0.16 12.47 5.39
N SER A 121 -0.24 11.63 4.44
CA SER A 121 0.66 10.63 3.85
C SER A 121 1.81 11.25 3.05
N TYR A 122 1.59 12.36 2.37
CA TYR A 122 2.63 13.07 1.61
C TYR A 122 3.46 14.00 2.49
N GLU A 123 2.87 14.60 3.52
CA GLU A 123 3.63 15.31 4.57
C GLU A 123 4.57 14.34 5.31
N HIS A 124 4.11 13.11 5.57
CA HIS A 124 4.94 12.06 6.14
C HIS A 124 6.07 11.64 5.20
N LEU A 125 5.80 11.46 3.90
CA LEU A 125 6.84 11.23 2.89
C LEU A 125 7.91 12.33 2.92
N ALA A 126 7.49 13.60 2.86
CA ALA A 126 8.39 14.75 2.88
C ALA A 126 9.34 14.71 4.09
N LYS A 127 8.77 14.44 5.28
CA LYS A 127 9.52 14.32 6.53
C LYS A 127 10.54 13.19 6.49
N GLN A 128 10.17 12.01 5.98
CA GLN A 128 11.05 10.84 5.92
C GLN A 128 12.19 11.02 4.90
N THR A 129 11.97 11.82 3.85
CA THR A 129 12.96 12.04 2.78
C THR A 129 13.73 13.35 2.95
N GLY A 130 13.45 14.15 3.98
CA GLY A 130 14.07 15.47 4.20
C GLY A 130 13.69 16.51 3.15
N GLN A 131 12.53 16.37 2.52
CA GLN A 131 12.02 17.25 1.47
C GLN A 131 11.01 18.25 2.04
N ASP A 132 10.76 19.34 1.32
CA ASP A 132 9.73 20.31 1.70
C ASP A 132 8.32 19.73 1.45
N PRO A 133 7.40 19.75 2.43
CA PRO A 133 6.03 19.27 2.24
C PRO A 133 5.27 19.96 1.10
N SER A 134 5.59 21.21 0.77
CA SER A 134 4.99 21.94 -0.34
C SER A 134 5.35 21.36 -1.71
N GLU A 135 6.55 20.80 -1.86
CA GLU A 135 6.96 20.08 -3.07
C GLU A 135 6.19 18.77 -3.22
N MET A 136 5.93 18.06 -2.11
CA MET A 136 5.16 16.81 -2.11
C MET A 136 3.66 17.02 -2.31
N ASN A 137 3.11 18.15 -1.87
CA ASN A 137 1.70 18.49 -2.13
C ASN A 137 1.39 18.65 -3.63
N LYS A 138 2.40 18.90 -4.48
CA LYS A 138 2.22 18.91 -5.94
C LYS A 138 1.84 17.52 -6.46
N LEU A 139 2.23 16.44 -5.78
CA LEU A 139 1.88 15.06 -6.13
C LEU A 139 0.42 14.70 -5.80
N LEU A 140 -0.33 15.59 -5.15
CA LEU A 140 -1.76 15.44 -4.87
C LEU A 140 -2.65 16.08 -5.96
N ALA A 141 -2.06 16.83 -6.89
CA ALA A 141 -2.79 17.67 -7.84
C ALA A 141 -3.10 16.99 -9.20
N ASP A 142 -2.71 15.73 -9.36
CA ASP A 142 -3.00 14.89 -10.53
C ASP A 142 -4.06 13.81 -10.19
#